data_AF-R4KDC7-F1
#
_entry.id   AF-R4KDC7-F1
#
_cell.length_a   1.000
_cell.length_b   1.000
_cell.length_c   1.000
_cell.angle_alpha   90.00
_cell.angle_beta   90.00
_cell.angle_gamma   90.00
#
_symmetry.space_group_name_H-M   'P 1'
#
loop_
_entity.id
_entity.type
_entity.pdbx_description
1 polymer ?
#
loop_
_entity_poly.entity_id
_entity_poly.type
_entity_poly.pdbx_seq_one_letter_code
_entity_poly.pdbx_strand_id
1 'polypeptide(L)'
;MDMLLNRYNDITYVMDLSFVQGVELIGKAKIKMAEDMLFAQWNMEHIFMDEKNFIAFEDYKDKAFKGVNKKKLSKEEIHKMAVKAMEEADKIKKEIEEGGYVSETI
;
A
#
# COMPACT_ATOMS: atom_id res chain seq x y z
N MET A 1 -5.54 3.48 -7.64
CA MET A 1 -6.92 2.98 -7.74
C MET A 1 -6.98 1.65 -8.49
N ASP A 2 -6.34 1.52 -9.66
CA ASP A 2 -6.30 0.27 -10.47
C ASP A 2 -5.93 -1.00 -9.72
N MET A 3 -4.95 -0.93 -8.80
CA MET A 3 -4.51 -2.10 -8.02
C MET A 3 -5.61 -2.70 -7.14
N LEU A 4 -6.45 -1.85 -6.54
CA LEU A 4 -7.55 -2.29 -5.68
C LEU A 4 -8.74 -2.73 -6.54
N LEU A 5 -9.00 -2.03 -7.64
CA LEU A 5 -10.04 -2.36 -8.61
C LEU A 5 -9.80 -3.71 -9.32
N ASN A 6 -8.56 -4.02 -9.68
CA ASN A 6 -8.20 -5.31 -10.29
C ASN A 6 -8.29 -6.48 -9.30
N ARG A 7 -8.18 -6.22 -7.99
CA ARG A 7 -8.21 -7.26 -6.96
C ARG A 7 -9.63 -7.47 -6.40
N TYR A 8 -10.40 -6.40 -6.29
CA TYR A 8 -11.75 -6.42 -5.71
C TYR A 8 -12.74 -5.96 -6.78
N ASN A 9 -13.58 -6.89 -7.24
CA ASN A 9 -14.64 -6.63 -8.21
C ASN A 9 -15.70 -5.63 -7.69
N ASP A 10 -15.71 -5.35 -6.39
CA ASP A 10 -16.58 -4.39 -5.74
C ASP A 10 -15.75 -3.35 -4.97
N ILE A 11 -15.73 -2.13 -5.51
CA ILE A 11 -15.02 -0.98 -4.92
C ILE A 11 -15.73 -0.47 -3.65
N THR A 12 -17.04 -0.73 -3.51
CA THR A 12 -17.86 -0.27 -2.38
C THR A 12 -17.33 -0.85 -1.07
N TYR A 13 -17.01 -2.14 -1.09
CA TYR A 13 -16.37 -2.81 0.05
C TYR A 13 -15.06 -2.13 0.48
N VAL A 14 -14.24 -1.69 -0.47
CA VAL A 14 -12.97 -1.02 -0.18
C VAL A 14 -13.19 0.39 0.38
N MET A 15 -14.22 1.08 -0.09
CA MET A 15 -14.60 2.43 0.34
C MET A 15 -15.27 2.43 1.73
N ASP A 16 -15.92 1.35 2.11
CA ASP A 16 -16.58 1.17 3.41
C ASP A 16 -15.61 0.72 4.53
N LEU A 17 -14.35 0.43 4.21
CA LEU A 17 -13.36 0.07 5.22
C LEU A 17 -12.96 1.26 6.09
N SER A 18 -12.78 1.00 7.39
CA SER A 18 -12.14 1.99 8.26
C SER A 18 -10.73 2.32 7.75
N PHE A 19 -10.26 3.54 8.02
CA PHE A 19 -8.94 4.00 7.57
C PHE A 19 -7.80 3.01 7.89
N VAL A 20 -7.79 2.46 9.11
CA VAL A 20 -6.78 1.49 9.55
C VAL A 20 -6.85 0.21 8.70
N GLN A 21 -8.04 -0.33 8.49
CA GLN A 21 -8.24 -1.52 7.67
C GLN A 21 -7.88 -1.27 6.20
N GLY A 22 -8.19 -0.08 5.67
CA GLY A 22 -7.82 0.33 4.33
C GLY A 22 -6.30 0.40 4.13
N VAL A 23 -5.57 0.98 5.09
CA VAL A 23 -4.10 1.03 5.06
C VAL A 23 -3.49 -0.37 5.11
N GLU A 24 -4.00 -1.25 5.97
CA GLU A 24 -3.56 -2.65 6.02
C GLU A 24 -3.83 -3.39 4.71
N LEU A 25 -5.00 -3.18 4.11
CA LEU A 25 -5.41 -3.78 2.85
C LEU A 25 -4.45 -3.39 1.72
N ILE A 26 -4.14 -2.10 1.60
CA ILE A 26 -3.18 -1.58 0.62
C ILE A 26 -1.80 -2.18 0.86
N GLY A 27 -1.37 -2.28 2.12
CA GLY A 27 -0.10 -2.89 2.49
C GLY A 27 -0.01 -4.35 2.01
N LYS A 28 -1.03 -5.15 2.30
CA LYS A 28 -1.12 -6.56 1.87
C LYS A 28 -1.21 -6.70 0.35
N ALA A 29 -1.93 -5.82 -0.32
CA ALA A 29 -2.05 -5.84 -1.78
C ALA A 29 -0.72 -5.55 -2.47
N LYS A 30 0.03 -4.56 -1.98
CA LYS A 30 1.38 -4.26 -2.49
C LYS A 30 2.36 -5.41 -2.31
N ILE A 31 2.35 -6.06 -1.14
CA ILE A 31 3.25 -7.19 -0.87
C ILE A 31 2.97 -8.32 -1.85
N LYS A 32 1.70 -8.72 -2.00
CA LYS A 32 1.34 -9.83 -2.89
C LYS A 32 1.61 -9.53 -4.36
N MET A 33 1.41 -8.29 -4.83
CA MET A 33 1.84 -7.93 -6.19
C MET A 33 3.35 -8.05 -6.38
N ALA A 34 4.15 -7.64 -5.39
CA ALA A 34 5.59 -7.80 -5.45
C ALA A 34 5.98 -9.28 -5.47
N GLU A 35 5.32 -10.12 -4.67
CA GLU A 35 5.51 -11.58 -4.69
C GLU A 35 5.16 -12.20 -6.04
N ASP A 36 4.03 -11.81 -6.64
CA ASP A 36 3.59 -12.32 -7.95
C ASP A 36 4.60 -11.96 -9.05
N MET A 37 5.12 -10.73 -9.05
CA MET A 37 6.17 -10.29 -9.97
C MET A 37 7.48 -11.06 -9.74
N LEU A 38 7.85 -11.26 -8.48
CA LEU A 38 9.06 -11.98 -8.11
C LEU A 38 8.99 -13.45 -8.52
N PHE A 39 7.81 -14.06 -8.39
CA PHE A 39 7.56 -15.44 -8.82
C PHE A 39 7.65 -15.57 -10.33
N ALA A 40 7.11 -14.60 -11.09
CA ALA A 40 7.26 -14.58 -12.54
C ALA A 40 8.75 -14.47 -12.95
N GLN A 41 9.52 -13.62 -12.27
CA GLN A 41 10.95 -13.50 -12.50
C GLN A 41 11.69 -14.80 -12.15
N TRP A 42 11.41 -15.40 -11.00
CA TRP A 42 12.00 -16.67 -10.59
C TRP A 42 11.73 -17.77 -11.63
N ASN A 43 10.52 -17.88 -12.16
CA ASN A 43 10.20 -18.87 -13.20
C ASN A 43 11.02 -18.66 -14.49
N MET A 44 11.25 -17.42 -14.90
CA MET A 44 12.07 -17.12 -16.08
C MET A 44 13.54 -17.52 -15.84
N GLU A 45 14.07 -17.21 -14.66
CA GLU A 45 15.45 -17.54 -14.30
C GLU A 45 15.63 -19.04 -14.04
N HIS A 46 14.59 -19.73 -13.56
CA HIS A 46 14.58 -21.16 -13.27
C HIS A 46 14.88 -22.01 -14.51
N ILE A 47 14.52 -21.53 -15.71
CA ILE A 47 14.85 -22.23 -16.98
C ILE A 47 16.37 -22.33 -17.19
N PHE A 48 17.14 -21.42 -16.59
CA PHE A 48 18.60 -21.40 -16.67
C PHE A 48 19.28 -21.99 -15.42
N MET A 49 18.50 -22.55 -14.50
CA MET A 49 19.01 -23.23 -13.31
C MET A 49 19.32 -24.71 -13.60
N ASP A 50 20.38 -25.21 -12.98
CA ASP A 50 20.86 -26.57 -12.95
C ASP A 50 21.02 -27.06 -11.51
N GLU A 51 21.47 -28.30 -11.33
CA GLU A 51 21.66 -28.90 -10.00
C GLU A 51 22.66 -28.15 -9.09
N LYS A 52 23.54 -27.32 -9.66
CA LYS A 52 24.57 -26.59 -8.90
C LYS A 52 24.13 -25.19 -8.50
N ASN A 53 23.21 -24.57 -9.23
CA ASN A 53 22.76 -23.20 -8.98
C ASN A 53 21.25 -23.07 -8.76
N PHE A 54 20.53 -24.19 -8.58
CA PHE A 54 19.12 -24.19 -8.21
C PHE A 54 18.87 -23.42 -6.91
N ILE A 55 17.86 -22.54 -6.94
CA ILE A 55 17.40 -21.78 -5.79
C ILE A 55 15.89 -21.99 -5.68
N ALA A 56 15.42 -22.51 -4.55
CA ALA A 56 14.00 -22.61 -4.27
C ALA A 56 13.37 -21.20 -4.19
N PHE A 57 12.11 -21.08 -4.60
CA PHE A 57 11.44 -19.77 -4.63
C PHE A 57 11.47 -19.06 -3.27
N GLU A 58 11.34 -19.79 -2.16
CA GLU A 58 11.37 -19.21 -0.82
C GLU A 58 12.73 -18.54 -0.51
N ASP A 59 13.84 -19.18 -0.88
CA ASP A 59 15.18 -18.60 -0.70
C ASP A 59 15.42 -17.42 -1.65
N TYR A 60 14.86 -17.49 -2.87
CA TYR A 60 14.90 -16.41 -3.84
C TYR A 60 14.12 -15.18 -3.34
N LYS A 61 12.95 -15.42 -2.77
CA LYS A 61 12.09 -14.44 -2.13
C LYS A 61 12.78 -13.78 -0.96
N ASP A 62 13.33 -14.57 -0.05
CA ASP A 62 14.04 -14.06 1.12
C ASP A 62 15.25 -13.23 0.73
N LYS A 63 15.97 -13.61 -0.33
CA LYS A 63 17.08 -12.84 -0.89
C LYS A 63 16.62 -11.50 -1.48
N ALA A 64 15.50 -11.49 -2.22
CA ALA A 64 14.96 -10.28 -2.82
C ALA A 64 14.41 -9.29 -1.78
N PHE A 65 13.81 -9.79 -0.70
CA PHE A 65 13.31 -8.98 0.40
C PHE A 65 14.38 -8.67 1.47
N LYS A 66 15.57 -9.28 1.38
CA LYS A 66 16.71 -9.02 2.28
C LYS A 66 17.15 -7.56 2.14
N GLY A 67 16.91 -6.76 3.17
CA GLY A 67 17.24 -5.33 3.16
C GLY A 67 16.04 -4.40 2.92
N VAL A 68 14.84 -4.93 2.65
CA VAL A 68 13.57 -4.18 2.79
C VAL A 68 13.19 -4.05 4.28
N ASN A 69 14.21 -3.89 5.13
CA ASN A 69 14.04 -3.43 6.49
C ASN A 69 13.54 -1.99 6.35
N LYS A 70 12.22 -1.85 6.23
CA LYS A 70 11.52 -0.57 6.19
C LYS A 70 12.18 0.26 7.27
N LYS A 71 12.68 1.45 6.91
CA LYS A 71 13.04 2.45 7.90
C LYS A 71 11.82 2.56 8.81
N LYS A 72 11.86 1.87 9.95
CA LYS A 72 10.77 1.87 10.91
C LYS A 72 10.84 3.29 11.44
N LEU A 73 9.90 4.11 10.98
CA LEU A 73 9.76 5.45 11.51
C LEU A 73 9.73 5.31 13.03
N SER A 74 10.51 6.14 13.72
CA SER A 74 10.47 6.14 15.18
C SER A 74 9.05 6.49 15.62
N LYS A 75 8.70 6.13 16.87
CA LYS A 75 7.39 6.52 17.42
C LYS A 75 7.16 8.03 17.33
N GLU A 76 8.23 8.83 17.49
CA GLU A 76 8.19 10.29 17.39
C GLU A 76 7.92 10.77 15.96
N GLU A 77 8.54 10.13 14.95
CA GLU A 77 8.29 10.45 13.54
C GLU A 77 6.84 10.13 13.15
N ILE A 78 6.30 8.99 13.61
CA ILE A 78 4.91 8.60 13.39
C ILE A 78 3.95 9.60 14.06
N HIS A 79 4.23 9.98 15.31
CA HIS A 79 3.41 10.94 16.04
C HIS A 79 3.39 12.31 15.36
N LYS A 80 4.55 12.80 14.92
CA LYS A 80 4.66 14.08 14.21
C LYS A 80 3.86 14.08 12.90
N MET A 81 3.90 12.99 12.16
CA MET A 81 3.08 12.83 10.95
C MET A 81 1.58 12.82 11.28
N ALA A 82 1.17 12.12 12.34
CA ALA A 82 -0.22 12.05 12.75
C ALA A 82 -0.78 13.43 13.17
N VAL A 83 -0.02 14.18 13.99
CA VAL A 83 -0.41 15.53 14.41
C VAL A 83 -0.60 16.45 13.21
N LYS A 84 0.34 16.44 12.26
CA LYS A 84 0.26 17.26 11.05
C LYS A 84 -0.95 16.90 10.19
N ALA A 85 -1.26 15.61 10.04
CA ALA A 85 -2.43 15.16 9.29
C ALA A 85 -3.74 15.62 9.95
N MET A 86 -3.81 15.63 11.30
CA MET A 86 -4.97 16.15 12.03
C MET A 86 -5.15 17.66 11.83
N GLU A 87 -4.06 18.44 11.91
CA GLU A 87 -4.11 19.88 11.66
C GLU A 87 -4.58 20.23 10.23
N GLU A 88 -4.14 19.46 9.24
CA GLU A 88 -4.58 19.61 7.85
C GLU A 88 -6.07 19.24 7.68
N ALA A 89 -6.54 18.17 8.34
CA ALA A 89 -7.94 17.79 8.34
C ALA A 89 -8.84 18.86 9.00
N ASP A 90 -8.39 19.45 10.10
CA ASP A 90 -9.12 20.52 10.80
C ASP A 90 -9.21 21.81 9.94
N LYS A 91 -8.16 22.13 9.18
CA LYS A 91 -8.19 23.26 8.23
C LYS A 91 -9.20 23.02 7.11
N ILE A 92 -9.18 21.83 6.51
CA ILE A 92 -10.14 21.46 5.46
C ILE A 92 -11.58 21.55 6.00
N LYS A 93 -11.82 21.06 7.21
CA LYS A 93 -13.13 21.12 7.84
C LYS A 93 -13.59 22.57 8.06
N LYS A 94 -12.68 23.43 8.52
CA LYS A 94 -12.96 24.86 8.71
C LYS A 94 -13.23 25.59 7.39
N GLU A 95 -12.50 25.27 6.33
CA GLU A 95 -12.73 25.82 4.99
C GLU A 95 -14.08 25.36 4.40
N ILE A 96 -14.52 24.14 4.71
CA ILE A 96 -15.86 23.64 4.33
C ILE A 96 -16.97 24.36 5.13
N GLU A 97 -16.74 24.60 6.43
CA GLU A 97 -17.68 25.32 7.30
C GLU A 97 -17.76 26.83 6.95
N GLU A 98 -16.66 27.44 6.51
CA GLU A 98 -16.60 28.86 6.11
C GLU A 98 -17.00 29.08 4.62
N GLY A 99 -16.90 28.06 3.77
CA GLY A 99 -17.22 28.11 2.33
C GLY A 99 -18.66 27.75 1.94
N GLY A 100 -19.56 27.51 2.89
CA GLY A 100 -20.95 27.10 2.70
C GLY A 100 -21.92 28.17 2.16
N TYR A 101 -21.49 29.03 1.24
CA TYR A 101 -22.39 29.90 0.44
C TYR A 101 -21.75 30.19 -0.93
N VAL A 102 -21.89 29.27 -1.88
CA VAL A 102 -22.01 29.65 -3.30
C VAL A 102 -23.22 28.91 -3.87
N SER A 103 -24.14 29.73 -4.36
CA SER A 103 -25.54 29.48 -4.66
C SER A 103 -25.86 28.25 -5.50
N GLU A 104 -26.93 27.54 -5.13
CA GLU A 104 -27.94 27.16 -6.11
C GLU A 104 -28.42 28.44 -6.80
N THR A 105 -28.08 28.62 -8.08
CA THR A 105 -28.86 29.48 -8.97
C THR A 105 -29.21 28.65 -10.19
N ILE A 106 -30.47 28.19 -10.17
CA ILE A 106 -31.42 27.93 -11.26
C ILE A 106 -30.83 27.50 -12.61
#